data_AF-A0A7V2GEY8-F1
#
_entry.id   AF-A0A7V2GEY8-F1
#
_cell.length_a   1.000
_cell.length_b   1.000
_cell.length_c   1.000
_cell.angle_alpha   90.00
_cell.angle_beta   90.00
_cell.angle_gamma   90.00
#
_symmetry.space_group_name_H-M   'P 1'
#
loop_
_entity.id
_entity.type
_entity.pdbx_description
1 polymer ?
#
loop_
_entity_poly.entity_id
_entity_poly.type
_entity_poly.pdbx_seq_one_letter_code
_entity_poly.pdbx_strand_id
1 'polypeptide(L)'
;MEKKRIFQIRSKDDARYLAEEIRYFGRSFYYDVPLMGISGGVMTVSCNSSQDRCTVLSSTSGSQQSEEVTMGDLIEHLWKDRKLINAELRYLESH
;
A
#
# COMPACT_ATOMS: atom_id res chain seq x y z
N MET A 1 15.93 11.54 10.36
CA MET A 1 15.15 10.29 10.55
C MET A 1 13.68 10.63 10.39
N GLU A 2 13.02 10.13 9.34
CA GLU A 2 11.56 10.24 9.23
C GLU A 2 10.92 9.37 10.30
N LYS A 3 9.93 9.91 11.02
CA LYS A 3 9.19 9.17 12.04
C LYS A 3 8.37 8.09 11.35
N LYS A 4 8.64 6.81 11.63
CA LYS A 4 7.75 5.71 11.24
C LYS A 4 6.37 5.97 11.85
N ARG A 5 5.35 6.15 11.00
CA ARG A 5 3.96 6.21 11.42
C ARG A 5 3.32 4.86 11.15
N ILE A 6 2.60 4.35 12.13
CA ILE A 6 1.80 3.13 11.97
C ILE A 6 0.40 3.57 11.56
N PHE A 7 -0.07 3.09 10.42
CA PHE A 7 -1.44 3.30 9.95
C PHE A 7 -2.19 1.97 9.93
N GLN A 8 -3.42 1.95 10.42
CA GLN A 8 -4.23 0.74 10.46
C GLN A 8 -5.48 0.90 9.60
N ILE A 9 -5.57 0.10 8.54
CA ILE A 9 -6.74 0.05 7.66
C ILE A 9 -7.74 -0.98 8.22
N ARG A 10 -8.85 -0.52 8.80
CA ARG A 10 -9.92 -1.38 9.34
C ARG A 10 -11.13 -1.41 8.41
N SER A 11 -11.30 -0.35 7.63
CA SER A 11 -12.38 -0.13 6.68
C SER A 11 -11.87 0.41 5.34
N LYS A 12 -12.76 0.47 4.35
CA LYS A 12 -12.46 1.14 3.07
C LYS A 12 -12.34 2.66 3.22
N ASP A 13 -13.00 3.24 4.23
CA ASP A 13 -12.87 4.66 4.54
C ASP A 13 -11.49 4.99 5.12
N ASP A 14 -10.90 4.10 5.91
CA ASP A 14 -9.51 4.26 6.37
C ASP A 14 -8.53 4.20 5.19
N ALA A 15 -8.78 3.35 4.20
CA ALA A 15 -7.98 3.29 2.98
C ALA A 15 -8.10 4.59 2.16
N ARG A 16 -9.31 5.18 2.09
CA ARG A 16 -9.52 6.50 1.48
C ARG A 16 -8.74 7.58 2.21
N TYR A 17 -8.86 7.62 3.53
CA TYR A 17 -8.14 8.61 4.35
C TYR A 17 -6.62 8.50 4.16
N LEU A 18 -6.07 7.28 4.12
CA LEU A 18 -4.64 7.08 3.86
C LEU A 18 -4.25 7.56 2.46
N ALA A 19 -5.03 7.23 1.42
CA ALA A 19 -4.76 7.67 0.05
C ALA A 19 -4.76 9.21 -0.08
N GLU A 20 -5.71 9.87 0.59
CA GLU A 20 -5.78 11.34 0.67
C GLU A 20 -4.60 11.93 1.43
N GLU A 21 -4.17 11.34 2.55
CA GLU A 21 -2.96 11.77 3.27
C GLU A 21 -1.71 11.65 2.38
N ILE A 22 -1.53 10.53 1.68
CA ILE A 22 -0.40 10.31 0.77
C ILE A 22 -0.36 11.41 -0.30
N ARG A 23 -1.51 11.72 -0.90
CA ARG A 23 -1.64 12.79 -1.88
C ARG A 23 -1.36 14.17 -1.29
N TYR A 24 -1.95 14.48 -0.12
CA TYR A 24 -1.84 15.79 0.51
C TYR A 24 -0.40 16.12 0.88
N PHE A 25 0.34 15.16 1.44
CA PHE A 25 1.73 15.40 1.82
C PHE A 25 2.69 15.38 0.62
N GLY A 26 2.26 14.89 -0.55
CA GLY A 26 3.10 14.83 -1.75
C GLY A 26 4.38 14.02 -1.54
N ARG A 27 4.35 13.06 -0.61
CA ARG A 27 5.50 12.22 -0.24
C ARG A 27 5.27 10.80 -0.72
N SER A 28 6.37 10.14 -1.07
CA SER A 28 6.38 8.70 -1.26
C SER A 28 6.08 8.01 0.08
N PHE A 29 5.04 7.19 0.09
CA PHE A 29 4.65 6.37 1.23
C PHE A 29 5.14 4.94 1.00
N TYR A 30 5.75 4.34 2.02
CA TYR A 30 6.34 3.02 1.94
C TYR A 30 5.71 2.12 3.00
N TYR A 31 5.29 0.91 2.61
CA TYR A 31 4.83 -0.10 3.55
C TYR A 31 5.33 -1.49 3.16
N ASP A 32 5.62 -2.28 4.17
CA ASP A 32 6.01 -3.68 4.00
C ASP A 32 4.75 -4.52 3.77
N VAL A 33 4.77 -5.31 2.70
CA VAL A 33 3.75 -6.33 2.43
C VAL A 33 4.40 -7.67 2.70
N PRO A 34 4.13 -8.30 3.86
CA PRO A 34 4.87 -9.48 4.29
C PRO A 34 4.74 -10.68 3.33
N LEU A 35 3.82 -10.65 2.36
CA LEU A 35 3.42 -11.82 1.58
C LEU A 35 3.32 -11.58 0.06
N MET A 36 4.03 -10.60 -0.48
CA MET A 36 4.28 -10.55 -1.93
C MET A 36 5.33 -11.62 -2.31
N GLY A 37 4.87 -12.86 -2.53
CA GLY A 37 5.75 -13.99 -2.88
C GLY A 37 6.41 -14.67 -1.68
N ILE A 38 7.57 -15.32 -1.90
CA ILE A 38 8.25 -16.17 -0.90
C ILE A 38 8.98 -15.34 0.18
N SER A 39 9.26 -14.06 -0.09
CA SER A 39 10.17 -13.23 0.72
C SER A 39 9.53 -11.97 1.31
N GLY A 40 8.24 -11.77 1.09
CA GLY A 40 7.61 -10.45 1.27
C GLY A 40 8.12 -9.41 0.25
N GLY A 41 7.52 -8.24 0.27
CA GLY A 41 7.86 -7.15 -0.63
C GLY A 41 7.64 -5.77 0.00
N VAL A 42 8.14 -4.74 -0.67
CA VAL A 42 7.92 -3.35 -0.30
C VAL A 42 7.03 -2.71 -1.35
N MET A 43 5.99 -2.04 -0.88
CA MET A 43 5.14 -1.21 -1.71
C MET A 43 5.50 0.25 -1.48
N THR A 44 5.70 0.97 -2.59
CA THR A 44 5.89 2.42 -2.59
C THR A 44 4.74 3.07 -3.34
N VAL A 45 4.08 4.04 -2.72
CA VAL A 45 3.03 4.83 -3.34
C VAL A 45 3.48 6.27 -3.41
N SER A 46 3.51 6.84 -4.61
CA SER A 46 3.84 8.25 -4.82
C SER A 46 2.72 8.91 -5.59
N CYS A 47 2.05 9.89 -4.98
CA CYS A 47 0.99 10.64 -5.64
C CYS A 47 1.49 12.02 -6.07
N ASN A 48 1.13 12.43 -7.29
CA ASN A 48 1.36 13.81 -7.72
C ASN A 48 0.22 14.68 -7.17
N SER A 49 0.51 15.67 -6.33
CA SER A 49 -0.54 16.53 -5.76
C SER A 49 -1.31 17.35 -6.79
N SER A 50 -0.73 17.58 -7.97
CA SER A 50 -1.33 18.35 -9.08
C SER A 50 -2.17 17.51 -10.05
N GLN A 51 -2.08 16.18 -9.98
CA GLN A 51 -2.78 15.25 -10.86
C GLN A 51 -3.56 14.25 -10.00
N ASP A 52 -4.73 13.78 -10.44
CA ASP A 52 -5.45 12.74 -9.69
C ASP A 52 -4.87 11.33 -9.95
N ARG A 53 -3.53 11.25 -9.98
CA ARG A 53 -2.76 10.06 -10.35
C ARG A 53 -1.67 9.77 -9.33
N CYS A 54 -1.49 8.49 -9.07
CA CYS A 54 -0.46 7.96 -8.21
C CYS A 54 0.30 6.86 -8.94
N THR A 55 1.56 6.69 -8.59
CA THR A 55 2.37 5.55 -9.00
C THR A 55 2.46 4.60 -7.83
N VAL A 56 2.07 3.34 -8.06
CA VAL A 56 2.33 2.25 -7.12
C VAL A 56 3.49 1.44 -7.68
N LEU A 57 4.52 1.29 -6.86
CA LEU A 57 5.70 0.51 -7.17
C LEU A 57 5.81 -0.65 -6.20
N SER A 58 5.75 -1.86 -6.74
CA SER A 58 5.94 -3.10 -6.00
C SER A 58 7.36 -3.60 -6.21
N SER A 59 8.06 -3.92 -5.12
CA SER A 59 9.42 -4.46 -5.16
C SER A 59 9.49 -5.75 -4.35
N THR A 60 9.91 -6.83 -5.01
CA THR A 60 10.19 -8.14 -4.40
C THR A 60 11.62 -8.56 -4.77
N SER A 61 12.14 -9.63 -4.16
CA SER A 61 13.47 -10.15 -4.46
C SER A 61 13.59 -10.56 -5.94
N GLY A 62 14.15 -9.67 -6.77
CA GLY A 62 14.41 -9.89 -8.20
C GLY A 62 13.35 -9.36 -9.16
N SER A 63 12.28 -8.68 -8.68
CA SER A 63 11.29 -8.06 -9.56
C SER A 63 10.81 -6.71 -9.02
N GLN A 64 10.67 -5.74 -9.94
CA GLN A 64 10.11 -4.44 -9.68
C GLN A 64 9.03 -4.18 -10.73
N GLN A 65 7.81 -3.87 -10.28
CA GLN A 65 6.73 -3.46 -11.16
C GLN A 65 6.26 -2.08 -10.76
N SER A 66 5.88 -1.28 -11.75
CA SER A 66 5.38 0.07 -11.57
C SER A 66 4.09 0.21 -12.34
N GLU A 67 3.06 0.69 -11.67
CA GLU A 67 1.75 0.95 -12.27
C GLU A 67 1.31 2.38 -11.94
N GLU A 68 0.73 3.06 -12.91
CA GLU A 68 0.08 4.35 -12.71
C GLU A 68 -1.42 4.10 -12.49
N VAL A 69 -1.93 4.60 -11.37
CA VAL A 69 -3.29 4.32 -10.89
C VAL A 69 -4.00 5.63 -10.57
N THR A 70 -5.33 5.62 -10.68
CA THR A 70 -6.14 6.74 -10.19
C THR A 70 -6.24 6.71 -8.66
N MET A 71 -6.75 7.78 -8.06
CA MET A 71 -7.02 7.79 -6.62
C MET A 71 -8.01 6.69 -6.21
N GLY A 72 -9.05 6.46 -7.00
CA GLY A 72 -10.02 5.39 -6.75
C GLY A 72 -9.38 3.99 -6.76
N ASP A 73 -8.50 3.76 -7.74
CA ASP A 73 -7.76 2.50 -7.86
C ASP A 73 -6.78 2.31 -6.69
N LEU A 74 -6.12 3.38 -6.25
CA LEU A 74 -5.24 3.33 -5.07
C LEU A 74 -6.01 2.92 -3.81
N ILE A 75 -7.21 3.46 -3.60
CA ILE A 75 -8.05 3.10 -2.45
C ILE A 75 -8.40 1.61 -2.48
N GLU A 76 -8.79 1.09 -3.65
CA GLU A 76 -9.05 -0.33 -3.84
C GLU A 76 -7.81 -1.18 -3.60
N HIS A 77 -6.66 -0.73 -4.10
CA HIS A 77 -5.37 -1.40 -3.93
C HIS A 77 -5.02 -1.55 -2.45
N LEU A 78 -4.99 -0.44 -1.70
CA LEU A 78 -4.72 -0.43 -0.25
C LEU A 78 -5.70 -1.30 0.53
N TRP A 79 -6.98 -1.30 0.14
CA TRP A 79 -8.00 -2.12 0.80
C TRP A 79 -7.84 -3.61 0.51
N LYS A 80 -7.52 -3.98 -0.73
CA LYS A 80 -7.28 -5.37 -1.14
C LYS A 80 -6.03 -5.93 -0.47
N ASP A 81 -4.93 -5.18 -0.46
CA ASP A 81 -3.67 -5.59 0.20
C ASP A 81 -3.91 -5.90 1.67
N ARG A 82 -4.61 -5.01 2.39
CA ARG A 82 -4.98 -5.25 3.78
C ARG A 82 -5.77 -6.55 3.96
N LYS A 83 -6.75 -6.82 3.09
CA LYS A 83 -7.56 -8.05 3.20
C LYS A 83 -6.71 -9.29 2.99
N LEU A 84 -5.80 -9.25 2.02
CA LEU A 84 -4.90 -10.35 1.70
C LEU A 84 -3.95 -10.63 2.87
N ILE A 85 -3.29 -9.60 3.39
CA ILE A 85 -2.42 -9.71 4.58
C ILE A 85 -3.18 -10.35 5.75
N ASN A 86 -4.40 -9.89 6.02
CA ASN A 86 -5.20 -10.45 7.11
C ASN A 86 -5.66 -11.89 6.88
N ALA A 87 -5.97 -12.27 5.65
CA ALA A 87 -6.40 -13.64 5.32
C ALA A 87 -5.25 -14.63 5.55
N GLU A 88 -4.05 -14.25 5.12
CA GLU A 88 -2.86 -15.07 5.27
C GLU A 88 -2.37 -15.17 6.72
N LEU A 89 -2.42 -14.07 7.49
CA LEU A 89 -2.12 -14.12 8.92
C LEU A 89 -3.02 -15.12 9.66
N ARG A 90 -4.31 -15.14 9.33
CA ARG A 90 -5.25 -16.13 9.89
C ARG A 90 -4.94 -17.56 9.44
N TYR A 91 -4.48 -17.75 8.21
CA TYR A 91 -4.09 -19.06 7.70
C TYR A 91 -2.88 -19.62 8.48
N LEU A 92 -1.87 -18.78 8.71
CA LEU A 92 -0.68 -19.12 9.50
C LEU A 92 -0.98 -19.36 10.98
N GLU A 93 -1.98 -18.69 11.56
CA GLU A 93 -2.42 -18.95 12.95
C GLU A 93 -3.20 -20.26 13.09
N SER A 94 -3.71 -20.81 11.99
CA SER A 94 -4.56 -22.01 11.97
C SER A 94 -3.82 -23.30 11.60
N HIS A 95 -2.52 -23.23 11.28
CA HIS A 95 -1.67 -24.36 10.85
C HIS A 95 -0.32 -24.34 11.58
#